data_AF-A0A5J4VF65-F1
#
_entry.id   AF-A0A5J4VF65-F1
#
_cell.length_a   1.000
_cell.length_b   1.000
_cell.length_c   1.000
_cell.angle_alpha   90.00
_cell.angle_beta   90.00
_cell.angle_gamma   90.00
#
_symmetry.space_group_name_H-M   'P 1'
#
loop_
_entity.id
_entity.type
_entity.pdbx_description
1 polymer ?
#
loop_
_entity_poly.entity_id
_entity_poly.type
_entity_poly.pdbx_seq_one_letter_code
_entity_poly.pdbx_strand_id
1 'polypeptide(L)'
;MQEKAANGENQPIKTAEKVISIIYETIANMPVLLDTDDRRHLVCACKTVRQVTEEQKEEDYFNELCQSYTQEFYENLCTFFLERDISQFSQTLIPMPEAKKQLISVSRSPVDDVIMEHQVQFKQRILIALVNSFKPSNWLLNTYKNATVHKRDEQ
;
A
#
# COMPACT_ATOMS: atom_id res chain seq x y z
N MET A 1 8.99 14.70 20.71
CA MET A 1 8.69 15.06 19.31
C MET A 1 10.02 15.22 18.58
N GLN A 2 10.19 14.60 17.40
CA GLN A 2 11.39 14.85 16.58
C GLN A 2 11.08 15.97 15.60
N GLU A 3 11.67 17.14 15.84
CA GLU A 3 11.72 18.24 14.88
C GLU A 3 12.59 17.83 13.69
N LYS A 4 12.09 18.01 12.47
CA LYS A 4 12.86 17.80 11.24
C LYS A 4 12.98 19.11 10.47
N ALA A 5 14.20 19.35 9.96
CA ALA A 5 14.52 20.48 9.10
C ALA A 5 13.85 20.34 7.73
N ALA A 6 13.02 21.32 7.36
CA ALA A 6 12.51 21.51 6.02
C ALA A 6 13.46 22.41 5.24
N ASN A 7 13.98 21.88 4.12
CA ASN A 7 14.86 22.62 3.22
C ASN A 7 14.09 22.97 1.94
N GLY A 8 14.01 24.26 1.64
CA GLY A 8 13.48 24.76 0.37
C GLY A 8 14.61 25.37 -0.44
N GLU A 9 14.54 25.25 -1.77
CA GLU A 9 15.53 25.87 -2.64
C GLU A 9 15.61 27.39 -2.38
N ASN A 10 16.81 27.89 -2.08
CA ASN A 10 17.07 29.29 -1.70
C ASN A 10 16.25 29.80 -0.49
N GLN A 11 15.80 28.92 0.41
CA GLN A 11 15.12 29.29 1.65
C GLN A 11 15.95 28.90 2.88
N PRO A 12 15.92 29.67 3.97
CA PRO A 12 16.54 29.24 5.21
C PRO A 12 15.85 27.97 5.71
N ILE A 13 16.64 27.06 6.29
CA ILE A 13 16.13 25.84 6.88
C ILE A 13 15.13 26.21 7.98
N LYS A 14 13.92 25.66 7.87
CA LYS A 14 12.86 25.86 8.86
C LYS A 14 12.64 24.58 9.62
N THR A 15 12.37 24.70 10.90
CA THR A 15 11.93 23.57 11.72
C THR A 15 10.41 23.63 11.85
N ALA A 16 9.74 22.53 11.58
CA ALA A 16 8.29 22.45 11.62
C ALA A 16 7.82 21.08 12.11
N GLU A 17 6.63 21.06 12.71
CA GLU A 17 5.93 19.82 13.03
C GLU A 17 5.40 19.18 11.73
N LYS A 18 5.65 17.87 11.56
CA LYS A 18 5.23 17.15 10.37
C LYS A 18 3.79 16.66 10.52
N VAL A 19 2.84 17.46 10.02
CA VAL A 19 1.44 17.06 9.89
C VAL A 19 1.15 16.79 8.41
N ILE A 20 1.43 15.58 7.95
CA ILE A 20 1.24 15.19 6.53
C ILE A 20 0.50 13.86 6.46
N SER A 21 -0.60 13.86 5.70
CA SER A 21 -1.25 12.66 5.17
C SER A 21 -0.95 12.55 3.68
N ILE A 22 -0.66 11.35 3.18
CA ILE A 22 -0.30 11.11 1.78
C ILE A 22 -1.28 10.09 1.20
N ILE A 23 -1.90 10.44 0.08
CA ILE A 23 -2.68 9.55 -0.76
C ILE A 23 -1.96 9.50 -2.11
N TYR A 24 -1.68 8.30 -2.60
CA TYR A 24 -1.13 8.11 -3.94
C TYR A 24 -1.86 6.96 -4.63
N GLU A 25 -2.11 7.14 -5.91
CA GLU A 25 -2.75 6.17 -6.79
C GLU A 25 -1.72 5.65 -7.80
N THR A 26 -1.84 4.38 -8.17
CA THR A 26 -0.85 3.72 -9.01
C THR A 26 -1.47 2.56 -9.75
N ILE A 27 -1.02 2.38 -11.00
CA ILE A 27 -1.32 1.20 -11.81
C ILE A 27 -0.23 0.12 -11.71
N ALA A 28 0.84 0.40 -10.94
CA ALA A 28 1.93 -0.53 -10.75
C ALA A 28 1.55 -1.61 -9.72
N ASN A 29 1.94 -2.87 -10.00
CA ASN A 29 1.68 -3.99 -9.10
C ASN A 29 2.39 -3.87 -7.74
N MET A 30 3.53 -3.17 -7.70
CA MET A 30 4.39 -3.03 -6.52
C MET A 30 4.80 -1.58 -6.32
N PRO A 31 3.86 -0.71 -5.90
CA PRO A 31 4.13 0.73 -5.82
C PRO A 31 4.97 1.12 -4.61
N VAL A 32 4.93 0.30 -3.55
CA VAL A 32 5.66 0.52 -2.30
C VAL A 32 6.07 -0.83 -1.72
N LEU A 33 7.24 -0.86 -1.08
CA LEU A 33 7.66 -2.01 -0.28
C LEU A 33 7.08 -1.87 1.12
N LEU A 34 6.33 -2.87 1.57
CA LEU A 34 5.74 -2.92 2.90
C LEU A 34 6.43 -3.97 3.77
N ASP A 35 6.79 -3.59 4.98
CA ASP A 35 7.26 -4.51 6.01
C ASP A 35 6.10 -5.39 6.51
N THR A 36 6.44 -6.55 7.08
CA THR A 36 5.45 -7.52 7.58
C THR A 36 4.59 -6.95 8.71
N ASP A 37 5.11 -6.00 9.48
CA ASP A 37 4.41 -5.30 10.57
C ASP A 37 4.02 -3.86 10.19
N ASP A 38 3.83 -3.56 8.90
CA ASP A 38 3.43 -2.24 8.45
C ASP A 38 2.12 -1.77 9.14
N ARG A 39 2.23 -0.65 9.85
CA ARG A 39 1.12 0.04 10.53
C ARG A 39 0.91 1.45 9.99
N ARG A 40 1.34 1.73 8.75
CA ARG A 40 1.29 3.09 8.17
C ARG A 40 0.46 3.18 6.90
N HIS A 41 0.28 2.08 6.19
CA HIS A 41 -0.37 2.07 4.88
C HIS A 41 -1.71 1.36 4.94
N LEU A 42 -2.77 2.05 4.53
CA LEU A 42 -4.00 1.42 4.06
C LEU A 42 -3.84 1.13 2.56
N VAL A 43 -4.09 -0.12 2.15
CA VAL A 43 -4.00 -0.52 0.74
C VAL A 43 -5.39 -0.89 0.25
N CYS A 44 -5.86 -0.17 -0.76
CA CYS A 44 -7.14 -0.42 -1.42
C CYS A 44 -6.88 -0.85 -2.86
N ALA A 45 -7.23 -2.09 -3.21
CA ALA A 45 -7.30 -2.52 -4.60
C ALA A 45 -8.70 -2.21 -5.14
N CYS A 46 -8.77 -1.38 -6.17
CA CYS A 46 -10.02 -1.06 -6.84
C CYS A 46 -10.20 -2.01 -8.03
N LYS A 47 -11.34 -2.70 -8.10
CA LYS A 47 -11.70 -3.46 -9.30
C LYS A 47 -12.15 -2.50 -10.38
N THR A 48 -11.70 -2.72 -11.61
CA THR A 48 -12.18 -1.97 -12.76
C THR A 48 -13.58 -2.45 -13.12
N VAL A 49 -14.61 -1.76 -12.62
CA VAL A 49 -16.02 -2.09 -12.88
C VAL A 49 -16.51 -1.57 -14.23
N ARG A 50 -15.86 -0.52 -14.75
CA ARG A 50 -16.23 0.23 -15.95
C ARG A 50 -14.98 0.42 -16.81
N GLN A 51 -15.04 0.08 -18.09
CA GLN A 51 -13.93 0.24 -19.05
C GLN A 51 -14.43 0.87 -20.33
N VAL A 52 -13.69 1.86 -20.83
CA VAL A 52 -13.88 2.38 -22.18
C VAL A 52 -13.01 1.54 -23.11
N THR A 53 -13.66 0.70 -23.91
CA THR A 53 -13.00 -0.06 -25.00
C THR A 53 -13.62 0.37 -26.34
N GLU A 54 -13.00 -0.02 -27.46
CA GLU A 54 -13.58 0.25 -28.79
C GLU A 54 -14.99 -0.36 -28.95
N GLU A 55 -15.25 -1.46 -28.23
CA GLU A 55 -16.51 -2.22 -28.23
C GLU A 55 -17.50 -1.74 -27.16
N GLN A 56 -17.02 -1.17 -26.04
CA GLN A 56 -17.81 -0.62 -24.94
C GLN A 56 -17.48 0.86 -24.72
N LYS A 57 -18.27 1.72 -25.35
CA LYS A 57 -18.16 3.18 -25.19
C LYS A 57 -18.99 3.63 -24.00
N GLU A 58 -18.45 3.49 -22.80
CA GLU A 58 -19.07 4.04 -21.57
C GLU A 58 -18.76 5.54 -21.36
N GLU A 59 -18.37 6.25 -22.42
CA GLU A 59 -18.03 7.68 -22.38
C GLU A 59 -19.18 8.51 -21.80
N ASP A 60 -20.43 8.20 -22.14
CA ASP A 60 -21.61 8.92 -21.63
C ASP A 60 -21.73 8.83 -20.11
N TYR A 61 -21.43 7.66 -19.51
CA TYR A 61 -21.45 7.50 -18.06
C TYR A 61 -20.41 8.39 -17.38
N PHE A 62 -19.17 8.40 -17.90
CA PHE A 62 -18.11 9.24 -17.34
C PHE A 62 -18.38 10.73 -17.56
N ASN A 63 -18.98 11.09 -18.69
CA ASN A 63 -19.40 12.47 -18.97
C ASN A 63 -20.48 12.92 -17.97
N GLU A 64 -21.51 12.10 -17.75
CA GLU A 64 -22.57 12.37 -16.76
C GLU A 64 -22.00 12.45 -15.34
N LEU A 65 -21.12 11.52 -14.97
CA LEU A 65 -20.44 11.52 -13.67
C LEU A 65 -19.63 12.80 -13.47
N CYS A 66 -18.83 13.21 -14.45
CA CYS A 66 -18.05 14.45 -14.37
C CYS A 66 -18.94 15.69 -14.27
N GLN A 67 -20.09 15.70 -14.96
CA GLN A 67 -21.07 16.80 -14.87
C GLN A 67 -21.76 16.86 -13.51
N SER A 68 -21.85 15.73 -12.79
CA SER A 68 -22.45 15.67 -11.45
C SER A 68 -21.64 16.38 -10.37
N TYR A 69 -20.37 16.72 -10.63
CA TYR A 69 -19.49 17.47 -9.72
C TYR A 69 -19.84 18.96 -9.67
N THR A 70 -21.06 19.25 -9.22
CA THR A 70 -21.59 20.61 -9.08
C THR A 70 -21.11 21.28 -7.79
N GLN A 71 -21.34 22.59 -7.70
CA GLN A 71 -21.09 23.33 -6.45
C GLN A 71 -21.84 22.72 -5.26
N GLU A 72 -23.11 22.35 -5.45
CA GLU A 72 -23.94 21.70 -4.43
C GLU A 72 -23.34 20.36 -3.98
N PHE A 73 -22.80 19.56 -4.91
CA PHE A 73 -22.09 18.33 -4.58
C PHE A 73 -20.91 18.60 -3.63
N TYR A 74 -20.06 19.59 -3.94
CA TYR A 74 -18.92 19.94 -3.09
C TYR A 74 -19.34 20.53 -1.73
N GLU A 75 -20.40 21.34 -1.69
CA GLU A 75 -20.94 21.88 -0.43
C GLU A 75 -21.47 20.75 0.48
N ASN A 76 -22.18 19.78 -0.11
CA ASN A 76 -22.65 18.59 0.60
C ASN A 76 -21.48 17.71 1.05
N LEU A 77 -20.45 17.53 0.22
CA LEU A 77 -19.25 16.77 0.56
C LEU A 77 -18.46 17.43 1.70
N CYS A 78 -18.31 18.75 1.68
CA CYS A 78 -17.69 19.52 2.77
C CYS A 78 -18.49 19.38 4.06
N THR A 79 -19.82 19.52 3.99
CA THR A 79 -20.72 19.33 5.13
C THR A 79 -20.55 17.94 5.74
N PHE A 80 -20.53 16.89 4.90
CA PHE A 80 -20.27 15.53 5.34
C PHE A 80 -18.94 15.39 6.11
N PHE A 81 -17.84 15.97 5.60
CA PHE A 81 -16.54 15.90 6.28
C PHE A 81 -16.49 16.70 7.59
N LEU A 82 -17.19 17.84 7.66
CA LEU A 82 -17.21 18.71 8.84
C LEU A 82 -18.10 18.15 9.96
N GLU A 83 -19.19 17.49 9.60
CA GLU A 83 -20.17 16.94 10.55
C GLU A 83 -19.87 15.49 10.97
N ARG A 84 -18.90 14.83 10.32
CA ARG A 84 -18.54 13.45 10.65
C ARG A 84 -17.93 13.36 12.05
N ASP A 85 -18.63 12.66 12.96
CA ASP A 85 -18.04 12.30 14.25
C ASP A 85 -16.88 11.31 14.06
N ILE A 86 -15.68 11.77 14.42
CA ILE A 86 -14.43 11.00 14.40
C ILE A 86 -13.88 10.78 15.81
N SER A 87 -14.66 11.03 16.87
CA SER A 87 -14.22 10.87 18.26
C SER A 87 -13.75 9.44 18.58
N GLN A 88 -14.32 8.44 17.90
CA GLN A 88 -13.95 7.03 18.03
C GLN A 88 -12.93 6.57 16.99
N PHE A 89 -12.48 7.46 16.08
CA PHE A 89 -11.53 7.09 15.05
C PHE A 89 -10.12 6.92 15.63
N SER A 90 -9.49 5.78 15.34
CA SER A 90 -8.11 5.52 15.72
C SER A 90 -7.23 5.39 14.49
N GLN A 91 -6.28 6.31 14.35
CA GLN A 91 -5.26 6.29 13.29
C GLN A 91 -4.34 5.06 13.38
N THR A 92 -4.25 4.44 14.56
CA THR A 92 -3.39 3.26 14.79
C THR A 92 -4.03 1.95 14.32
N LEU A 93 -5.36 1.93 14.13
CA LEU A 93 -6.11 0.76 13.71
C LEU A 93 -6.22 0.75 12.19
N ILE A 94 -5.11 0.42 11.52
CA ILE A 94 -5.09 0.24 10.06
C ILE A 94 -5.51 -1.19 9.72
N PRO A 95 -6.60 -1.38 8.96
CA PRO A 95 -7.02 -2.72 8.51
C PRO A 95 -5.93 -3.47 7.72
N MET A 96 -6.04 -4.80 7.70
CA MET A 96 -5.18 -5.68 6.91
C MET A 96 -5.98 -6.35 5.76
N PRO A 97 -6.40 -5.57 4.75
CA PRO A 97 -7.14 -6.10 3.59
C PRO A 97 -6.25 -7.01 2.75
N GLU A 98 -6.87 -7.82 1.89
CA GLU A 98 -6.15 -8.82 1.09
C GLU A 98 -5.06 -8.21 0.21
N ALA A 99 -5.37 -7.08 -0.44
CA ALA A 99 -4.40 -6.32 -1.23
C ALA A 99 -3.15 -5.92 -0.40
N LYS A 100 -3.32 -5.57 0.87
CA LYS A 100 -2.19 -5.28 1.77
C LYS A 100 -1.37 -6.52 2.08
N LYS A 101 -2.02 -7.66 2.34
CA LYS A 101 -1.33 -8.94 2.60
C LYS A 101 -0.52 -9.39 1.40
N GLN A 102 -1.08 -9.28 0.20
CA GLN A 102 -0.37 -9.58 -1.04
C GLN A 102 0.83 -8.65 -1.22
N LEU A 103 0.65 -7.34 -1.02
CA LEU A 103 1.74 -6.37 -1.15
C LEU A 103 2.87 -6.63 -0.14
N ILE A 104 2.54 -6.96 1.11
CA ILE A 104 3.52 -7.41 2.13
C ILE A 104 4.23 -8.69 1.67
N SER A 105 3.48 -9.68 1.16
CA SER A 105 4.03 -10.95 0.71
C SER A 105 5.02 -10.78 -0.44
N VAL A 106 4.74 -9.89 -1.39
CA VAL A 106 5.65 -9.63 -2.52
C VAL A 106 6.82 -8.73 -2.09
N SER A 107 6.64 -7.88 -1.09
CA SER A 107 7.72 -7.04 -0.53
C SER A 107 8.71 -7.82 0.32
N ARG A 108 8.33 -9.03 0.76
CA ARG A 108 9.11 -9.85 1.67
C ARG A 108 10.40 -10.36 1.04
N SER A 109 11.47 -10.38 1.83
CA SER A 109 12.74 -10.96 1.41
C SER A 109 12.69 -12.49 1.44
N PRO A 110 13.34 -13.19 0.50
CA PRO A 110 13.54 -14.65 0.58
C PRO A 110 14.25 -15.09 1.86
N VAL A 111 15.03 -14.19 2.50
CA VAL A 111 15.64 -14.46 3.81
C VAL A 111 14.58 -14.52 4.90
N ASP A 112 13.58 -13.63 4.86
CA ASP A 112 12.48 -13.64 5.82
C ASP A 112 11.65 -14.92 5.67
N ASP A 113 11.43 -15.39 4.44
CA ASP A 113 10.74 -16.67 4.18
C ASP A 113 11.46 -17.84 4.86
N VAL A 114 12.79 -17.92 4.71
CA VAL A 114 13.61 -18.94 5.37
C VAL A 114 13.55 -18.82 6.90
N ILE A 115 13.59 -17.60 7.43
CA ILE A 115 13.49 -17.36 8.88
C ILE A 115 12.13 -17.81 9.42
N MET A 116 11.04 -17.54 8.69
CA MET A 116 9.69 -17.94 9.10
C MET A 116 9.48 -19.45 8.99
N GLU A 117 9.91 -20.07 7.88
CA GLU A 117 9.79 -21.52 7.66
C GLU A 117 10.53 -22.31 8.74
N HIS A 118 11.71 -21.84 9.16
CA HIS A 118 12.58 -22.51 10.12
C HIS A 118 12.57 -21.87 11.52
N GLN A 119 11.56 -21.06 11.85
CA GLN A 119 11.54 -20.26 13.08
C GLN A 119 11.77 -21.09 14.35
N VAL A 120 11.17 -22.28 14.43
CA VAL A 120 11.31 -23.20 15.57
C VAL A 120 12.75 -23.67 15.72
N GLN A 121 13.40 -24.03 14.62
CA GLN A 121 14.79 -24.52 14.62
C GLN A 121 15.77 -23.41 14.97
N PHE A 122 15.52 -22.19 14.51
CA PHE A 122 16.30 -21.02 14.91
C PHE A 122 16.24 -20.77 16.42
N LYS A 123 15.05 -20.89 17.05
CA LYS A 123 14.90 -20.80 18.52
C LYS A 123 15.67 -21.89 19.27
N GLN A 124 15.82 -23.07 18.66
CA GLN A 124 16.48 -24.25 19.24
C GLN A 124 17.99 -24.33 18.97
N ARG A 125 18.62 -23.24 18.50
CA ARG A 125 20.07 -23.17 18.18
C ARG A 125 20.51 -24.16 17.11
N ILE A 126 19.91 -24.02 15.93
CA ILE A 126 20.27 -24.74 14.70
C ILE A 126 21.78 -24.69 14.36
N LEU A 127 22.30 -25.79 13.79
CA LEU A 127 23.68 -25.86 13.29
C LEU A 127 23.89 -24.95 12.07
N ILE A 128 25.01 -24.21 12.05
CA ILE A 128 25.38 -23.30 10.95
C ILE A 128 25.43 -24.02 9.60
N ALA A 129 25.92 -25.27 9.58
CA ALA A 129 25.97 -26.08 8.37
C ALA A 129 24.58 -26.28 7.75
N LEU A 130 23.55 -26.47 8.58
CA LEU A 130 22.17 -26.62 8.13
C LEU A 130 21.60 -25.28 7.66
N VAL A 131 21.88 -24.17 8.37
CA VAL A 131 21.48 -22.82 7.95
C VAL A 131 22.02 -22.46 6.56
N ASN A 132 23.28 -22.82 6.27
CA ASN A 132 23.87 -22.57 4.96
C ASN A 132 23.15 -23.31 3.82
N SER A 133 22.50 -24.44 4.10
CA SER A 133 21.70 -25.16 3.11
C SER A 133 20.38 -24.46 2.77
N PHE A 134 19.91 -23.57 3.65
CA PHE A 134 18.67 -22.80 3.45
C PHE A 134 18.90 -21.50 2.69
N LYS A 135 20.13 -21.23 2.22
CA LYS A 135 20.45 -19.96 1.57
C LYS A 135 19.56 -19.76 0.33
N PRO A 136 18.76 -18.67 0.28
CA PRO A 136 17.87 -18.44 -0.85
C PRO A 136 18.68 -18.19 -2.13
N SER A 137 18.21 -18.78 -3.23
CA SER A 137 18.81 -18.68 -4.56
C SER A 137 17.98 -17.73 -5.43
N ASN A 138 18.63 -16.82 -6.16
CA ASN A 138 18.03 -15.93 -7.18
C ASN A 138 16.79 -15.12 -6.70
N TRP A 139 17.03 -14.15 -5.82
CA TRP A 139 15.99 -13.36 -5.16
C TRP A 139 15.12 -12.52 -6.10
N LEU A 140 15.70 -11.88 -7.12
CA LEU A 140 14.98 -11.05 -8.09
C LEU A 140 13.89 -11.84 -8.85
N LEU A 141 14.20 -13.08 -9.21
CA LEU A 141 13.27 -13.94 -9.95
C LEU A 141 12.06 -14.34 -9.09
N ASN A 142 12.25 -14.53 -7.79
CA ASN A 142 11.17 -14.93 -6.88
C ASN A 142 10.20 -13.76 -6.62
N THR A 143 10.72 -12.56 -6.38
CA THR A 143 9.89 -11.35 -6.24
C THR A 143 9.05 -11.10 -7.49
N TYR A 144 9.64 -11.22 -8.68
CA TYR A 144 8.92 -11.08 -9.95
C TYR A 144 7.82 -12.14 -10.11
N LYS A 145 8.12 -13.43 -9.85
CA LYS A 145 7.14 -14.50 -9.92
C LYS A 145 5.95 -14.25 -8.99
N ASN A 146 6.20 -13.88 -7.73
CA ASN A 146 5.15 -13.60 -6.75
C ASN A 146 4.25 -12.43 -7.22
N ALA A 147 4.83 -11.36 -7.75
CA ALA A 147 4.08 -10.24 -8.32
C ALA A 147 3.22 -10.64 -9.54
N THR A 148 3.62 -11.66 -10.31
CA THR A 148 2.86 -12.14 -11.47
C THR A 148 1.75 -13.13 -11.14
N VAL A 149 1.88 -13.92 -10.07
CA VAL A 149 0.88 -14.92 -9.65
C VAL A 149 -0.39 -14.22 -9.15
N HIS A 150 -0.25 -13.18 -8.32
CA HIS A 150 -1.39 -12.43 -7.78
C HIS A 150 -2.22 -11.71 -8.86
N LYS A 151 -1.67 -11.49 -10.07
CA LYS A 151 -2.41 -10.92 -11.20
C LYS A 151 -3.50 -11.83 -11.77
N ARG A 152 -3.42 -13.15 -11.56
CA ARG A 152 -4.36 -14.12 -12.16
C ARG A 152 -5.60 -14.38 -11.31
N ASP A 153 -5.54 -14.11 -10.02
CA ASP A 153 -6.67 -14.36 -9.10
C ASP A 153 -7.65 -13.17 -9.03
N GLU A 154 -7.30 -12.04 -9.65
CA GLU A 154 -8.11 -10.81 -9.69
C GLU A 154 -8.78 -10.54 -11.05
N GLN A 155 -8.57 -11.40 -12.06
CA GLN A 155 -9.22 -11.35 -13.37
C GLN A 155 -10.50 -12.20 -13.43
#